data_AF-J3C7F9-F1
#
_entry.id   AF-J3C7F9-F1
#
_cell.length_a   1.000
_cell.length_b   1.000
_cell.length_c   1.000
_cell.angle_alpha   90.00
_cell.angle_beta   90.00
_cell.angle_gamma   90.00
#
_symmetry.space_group_name_H-M   'P 1'
#
loop_
_entity.id
_entity.type
_entity.pdbx_description
1 polymer ?
#
loop_
_entity_poly.entity_id
_entity_poly.type
_entity_poly.pdbx_seq_one_letter_code
_entity_poly.pdbx_strand_id
1 'polypeptide(L)'
;MITISTKTKKSTVLWVLALVFSLSSCSDYLDVQPEDKLVEEQMYRNIYDADAAVIGVYGKFMALAEKNVILNEMRADLMTTTRNSSPFLKEISEHNVSPNNPYANPKDFYVVIQNCNNVLKNFDIMLEKKRFTQEQYDQRYSDIGAIRSWVYLQLGIHYGSVPYITEPIETIEDVKNISKYPKLSFNQLLDQLVLFTENLPYKDLYAAGSSMVINIDGYNTAKFFINKECLLGDLQLWKGNYMEAAAHYKNVMETGTKGGADTELYNTYRVKFAEVTTHDDLAVGYLRYSEQDATTLINSNTQGWRSIFARDRDALWNTEWIWSLPFENNFAPKNPFITLFSNKNGDYLVKPSQSAIDLWNSQIQNNNIPYDARGPKFTYNIVNGDPVIMKYLYSSEAVASTGIANTKGQWFLYRAAKLHLRYAEASNRDNQQKVAYAILNYGINDTFTISPEPTDVTNIQQTKLPFPYDFDARMGDYPFFRGNWHRGAGIRGRAYTKAVGAVGDDMITTENHIIEEDALELAYEGNRWEDLVRVALRRNDPSFLADKIYDKLSKEGNGKASEVRSKLMNVNNWYLPFTW
;
A
#
# COMPACT_ATOMS: atom_id res chain seq x y z
N MET A 1 4.93 -83.71 -54.80
CA MET A 1 4.00 -82.56 -54.69
C MET A 1 4.36 -81.83 -53.40
N ILE A 2 4.54 -80.50 -53.50
CA ILE A 2 4.78 -79.53 -52.42
C ILE A 2 6.20 -79.48 -51.83
N THR A 3 6.88 -78.44 -52.29
CA THR A 3 8.12 -77.80 -51.85
C THR A 3 7.95 -77.16 -50.47
N ILE A 4 8.90 -77.33 -49.55
CA ILE A 4 9.11 -76.37 -48.44
C ILE A 4 10.59 -76.01 -48.38
N SER A 5 10.84 -74.73 -48.67
CA SER A 5 12.10 -74.01 -48.63
C SER A 5 12.51 -73.73 -47.17
N THR A 6 13.75 -74.02 -46.80
CA THR A 6 14.38 -73.46 -45.59
C THR A 6 15.62 -72.67 -46.00
N LYS A 7 15.51 -71.33 -45.96
CA LYS A 7 16.61 -70.40 -46.20
C LYS A 7 17.52 -70.31 -44.97
N THR A 8 18.79 -70.15 -45.29
CA THR A 8 19.99 -70.18 -44.48
C THR A 8 20.23 -68.94 -43.62
N LYS A 9 20.98 -69.17 -42.53
CA LYS A 9 21.57 -68.24 -41.56
C LYS A 9 22.31 -67.06 -42.21
N LYS A 10 21.79 -65.82 -42.10
CA LYS A 10 22.56 -64.57 -42.30
C LYS A 10 21.91 -63.35 -41.60
N SER A 11 21.72 -63.37 -40.27
CA SER A 11 21.33 -62.13 -39.55
C SER A 11 22.14 -61.80 -38.30
N THR A 12 23.13 -62.62 -37.93
CA THR A 12 23.88 -62.42 -36.67
C THR A 12 25.18 -61.61 -36.85
N VAL A 13 25.58 -61.29 -38.08
CA VAL A 13 26.84 -60.55 -38.37
C VAL A 13 26.61 -59.06 -38.64
N LEU A 14 25.36 -58.62 -38.90
CA LEU A 14 25.06 -57.20 -39.13
C LEU A 14 24.88 -56.37 -37.85
N TRP A 15 24.71 -57.01 -36.69
CA TRP A 15 24.50 -56.31 -35.41
C TRP A 15 25.80 -55.99 -34.66
N VAL A 16 26.93 -56.59 -35.04
CA VAL A 16 28.23 -56.34 -34.40
C VAL A 16 29.01 -55.22 -35.09
N LEU A 17 28.76 -54.95 -36.37
CA LEU A 17 29.38 -53.82 -37.08
C LEU A 17 28.69 -52.46 -36.85
N ALA A 18 27.44 -52.46 -36.37
CA ALA A 18 26.73 -51.23 -36.00
C ALA A 18 27.09 -50.71 -34.60
N LEU A 19 27.81 -51.50 -33.79
CA LEU A 19 28.17 -51.15 -32.41
C LEU A 19 29.54 -50.46 -32.25
N VAL A 20 30.32 -50.34 -33.34
CA VAL A 20 31.70 -49.82 -33.29
C VAL A 20 31.85 -48.41 -33.88
N PHE A 21 30.78 -47.83 -34.46
CA PHE A 21 30.80 -46.48 -35.04
C PHE A 21 30.10 -45.39 -34.20
N SER A 22 29.77 -45.66 -32.93
CA SER A 22 29.04 -44.72 -32.06
C SER A 22 29.88 -44.01 -30.98
N LEU A 23 31.22 -44.03 -31.07
CA LEU A 23 32.10 -43.41 -30.03
C LEU A 23 32.83 -42.14 -30.47
N SER A 24 32.31 -41.38 -31.43
CA SER A 24 32.84 -40.06 -31.77
C SER A 24 31.74 -39.04 -31.98
N SER A 25 31.19 -38.47 -30.89
CA SER A 25 30.70 -37.09 -30.86
C SER A 25 30.25 -36.69 -29.45
N CYS A 26 30.65 -35.49 -29.05
CA CYS A 26 30.19 -34.69 -27.90
C CYS A 26 30.73 -35.07 -26.51
N SER A 27 31.95 -34.60 -26.24
CA SER A 27 32.46 -34.29 -24.90
C SER A 27 31.86 -33.01 -24.28
N ASP A 28 30.81 -32.41 -24.85
CA ASP A 28 30.20 -31.16 -24.36
C ASP A 28 28.91 -31.36 -23.55
N TYR A 29 28.61 -32.59 -23.12
CA TYR A 29 27.37 -32.91 -22.39
C TYR A 29 27.57 -33.13 -20.87
N LEU A 30 28.77 -32.85 -20.34
CA LEU A 30 29.07 -32.98 -18.90
C LEU A 30 29.61 -31.69 -18.25
N ASP A 31 29.45 -30.54 -18.91
CA ASP A 31 29.57 -29.22 -18.29
C ASP A 31 28.30 -28.40 -18.56
N VAL A 32 27.16 -28.91 -18.09
CA VAL A 32 25.99 -28.05 -17.91
C VAL A 32 26.29 -27.16 -16.70
N GLN A 33 26.77 -25.95 -16.97
CA GLN A 33 26.79 -24.87 -15.98
C GLN A 33 25.39 -24.76 -15.38
N PRO A 34 25.23 -24.73 -14.04
CA PRO A 34 23.89 -24.64 -13.45
C PRO A 34 23.14 -23.44 -14.04
N GLU A 35 21.93 -23.69 -14.57
CA GLU A 35 21.04 -22.69 -15.20
C GLU A 35 20.64 -21.53 -14.26
N ASP A 36 21.08 -21.54 -13.00
CA ASP A 36 20.81 -20.53 -11.97
C ASP A 36 21.91 -19.48 -11.77
N LYS A 37 22.99 -19.50 -12.57
CA LYS A 37 23.92 -18.37 -12.67
C LYS A 37 24.01 -17.87 -14.10
N LEU A 38 23.01 -17.09 -14.50
CA LEU A 38 23.20 -16.11 -15.59
C LEU A 38 24.48 -15.34 -15.26
N VAL A 39 25.49 -15.49 -16.12
CA VAL A 39 26.79 -14.84 -15.95
C VAL A 39 26.53 -13.34 -15.84
N GLU A 40 27.14 -12.65 -14.87
CA GLU A 40 26.90 -11.21 -14.61
C GLU A 40 27.15 -10.36 -15.88
N GLU A 41 28.03 -10.84 -16.76
CA GLU A 41 28.33 -10.30 -18.10
C GLU A 41 27.16 -10.35 -19.10
N GLN A 42 26.20 -11.26 -18.89
CA GLN A 42 25.00 -11.44 -19.70
C GLN A 42 23.80 -10.62 -19.19
N MET A 43 23.91 -10.00 -18.01
CA MET A 43 22.91 -9.08 -17.46
C MET A 43 23.26 -7.63 -17.79
N TYR A 44 22.28 -6.71 -17.71
CA TYR A 44 22.49 -5.27 -17.84
C TYR A 44 23.11 -4.82 -19.18
N ARG A 45 22.72 -5.42 -20.30
CA ARG A 45 23.27 -5.10 -21.64
C ARG A 45 22.50 -3.98 -22.32
N ASN A 46 21.22 -3.84 -22.04
CA ASN A 46 20.31 -2.89 -22.66
C ASN A 46 19.15 -2.51 -21.72
N ILE A 47 18.28 -1.62 -22.19
CA ILE A 47 17.12 -1.12 -21.44
C ILE A 47 16.18 -2.23 -20.95
N TYR A 48 15.97 -3.30 -21.73
CA TYR A 48 15.07 -4.39 -21.34
C TYR A 48 15.63 -5.24 -20.20
N ASP A 49 16.96 -5.46 -20.19
CA ASP A 49 17.61 -6.11 -19.04
C ASP A 49 17.46 -5.24 -17.77
N ALA A 50 17.50 -3.91 -17.91
CA ALA A 50 17.26 -2.99 -16.81
C ALA A 50 15.79 -2.98 -16.34
N ASP A 51 14.83 -3.03 -17.27
CA ASP A 51 13.40 -3.15 -16.95
C ASP A 51 13.14 -4.42 -16.15
N ALA A 52 13.71 -5.55 -16.60
CA ALA A 52 13.64 -6.81 -15.90
C ALA A 52 14.27 -6.73 -14.50
N ALA A 53 15.39 -6.01 -14.35
CA ALA A 53 16.02 -5.77 -13.04
C ALA A 53 15.10 -4.96 -12.12
N VAL A 54 14.38 -3.94 -12.63
CA VAL A 54 13.40 -3.20 -11.84
C VAL A 54 12.26 -4.10 -11.39
N ILE A 55 11.64 -4.83 -12.30
CA ILE A 55 10.56 -5.77 -11.98
C ILE A 55 11.04 -6.84 -10.98
N GLY A 56 12.28 -7.30 -11.10
CA GLY A 56 12.90 -8.22 -10.14
C GLY A 56 12.97 -7.66 -8.72
N VAL A 57 13.30 -6.37 -8.55
CA VAL A 57 13.26 -5.70 -7.24
C VAL A 57 11.84 -5.65 -6.69
N TYR A 58 10.84 -5.31 -7.52
CA TYR A 58 9.44 -5.34 -7.09
C TYR A 58 8.96 -6.75 -6.70
N GLY A 59 9.44 -7.79 -7.38
CA GLY A 59 9.18 -9.19 -6.99
C GLY A 59 9.72 -9.52 -5.59
N LYS A 60 10.91 -9.03 -5.23
CA LYS A 60 11.45 -9.15 -3.85
C LYS A 60 10.67 -8.29 -2.86
N PHE A 61 10.30 -7.08 -3.27
CA PHE A 61 9.52 -6.15 -2.46
C PHE A 61 8.16 -6.73 -2.05
N MET A 62 7.48 -7.44 -2.97
CA MET A 62 6.21 -8.11 -2.68
C MET A 62 6.29 -9.16 -1.57
N ALA A 63 7.48 -9.73 -1.29
CA ALA A 63 7.67 -10.64 -0.18
C ALA A 63 7.51 -9.96 1.19
N LEU A 64 7.55 -8.62 1.24
CA LEU A 64 7.31 -7.84 2.45
C LEU A 64 5.82 -7.59 2.73
N ALA A 65 4.90 -7.96 1.84
CA ALA A 65 3.48 -7.60 1.97
C ALA A 65 2.85 -8.07 3.28
N GLU A 66 3.05 -9.35 3.64
CA GLU A 66 2.55 -9.92 4.91
C GLU A 66 3.16 -9.19 6.11
N LYS A 67 4.49 -9.06 6.11
CA LYS A 67 5.24 -8.44 7.20
C LYS A 67 4.85 -6.98 7.41
N ASN A 68 4.70 -6.21 6.34
CA ASN A 68 4.30 -4.82 6.39
C ASN A 68 2.90 -4.65 7.01
N VAL A 69 1.91 -5.45 6.59
CA VAL A 69 0.55 -5.36 7.16
C VAL A 69 0.53 -5.82 8.61
N ILE A 70 1.16 -6.95 8.95
CA ILE A 70 1.19 -7.45 10.33
C ILE A 70 1.87 -6.45 11.27
N LEU A 71 3.04 -5.92 10.90
CA LEU A 71 3.76 -5.00 11.76
C LEU A 71 3.02 -3.66 11.92
N ASN A 72 2.28 -3.21 10.91
CA ASN A 72 1.53 -1.96 11.00
C ASN A 72 0.13 -2.09 11.58
N GLU A 73 -0.46 -3.28 11.63
CA GLU A 73 -1.84 -3.45 12.14
C GLU A 73 -1.88 -4.19 13.48
N MET A 74 -1.16 -5.30 13.63
CA MET A 74 -1.21 -6.14 14.85
C MET A 74 -0.62 -5.43 16.07
N ARG A 75 0.39 -4.58 15.85
CA ARG A 75 1.02 -3.77 16.90
C ARG A 75 0.11 -2.66 17.42
N ALA A 76 -0.88 -2.25 16.61
CA ALA A 76 -1.79 -1.16 16.92
C ALA A 76 -3.10 -1.68 17.53
N ASP A 77 -4.18 -0.90 17.41
CA ASP A 77 -5.47 -1.08 18.09
C ASP A 77 -6.54 -1.79 17.24
N LEU A 78 -6.39 -1.85 15.91
CA LEU A 78 -7.48 -2.32 15.03
C LEU A 78 -7.52 -3.83 14.79
N MET A 79 -6.37 -4.51 14.84
CA MET A 79 -6.26 -5.94 14.57
C MET A 79 -5.91 -6.74 15.82
N THR A 80 -6.45 -7.95 15.93
CA THR A 80 -6.11 -8.89 17.01
C THR A 80 -5.97 -10.33 16.48
N THR A 81 -5.47 -11.20 17.36
CA THR A 81 -5.31 -12.64 17.12
C THR A 81 -6.64 -13.38 17.14
N THR A 82 -6.70 -14.51 16.45
CA THR A 82 -7.78 -15.50 16.53
C THR A 82 -7.35 -16.67 17.42
N ARG A 83 -8.22 -17.69 17.50
CA ARG A 83 -7.91 -18.98 18.12
C ARG A 83 -6.82 -19.79 17.39
N ASN A 84 -6.52 -19.45 16.12
CA ASN A 84 -5.55 -20.17 15.28
C ASN A 84 -4.18 -19.47 15.25
N SER A 85 -4.05 -18.28 15.84
CA SER A 85 -2.81 -17.50 15.79
C SER A 85 -1.65 -18.22 16.48
N SER A 86 -0.46 -18.09 15.89
CA SER A 86 0.77 -18.52 16.53
C SER A 86 1.09 -17.67 17.77
N PRO A 87 1.87 -18.21 18.72
CA PRO A 87 2.41 -17.41 19.84
C PRO A 87 3.17 -16.16 19.36
N PHE A 88 3.83 -16.22 18.21
CA PHE A 88 4.57 -15.09 17.64
C PHE A 88 3.66 -13.91 17.27
N LEU A 89 2.48 -14.14 16.73
CA LEU A 89 1.51 -13.05 16.47
C LEU A 89 0.99 -12.44 17.77
N LYS A 90 0.78 -13.28 18.79
CA LYS A 90 0.36 -12.82 20.12
C LYS A 90 1.43 -11.95 20.77
N GLU A 91 2.70 -12.31 20.66
CA GLU A 91 3.83 -11.48 21.14
C GLU A 91 3.88 -10.10 20.48
N ILE A 92 3.56 -10.00 19.18
CA ILE A 92 3.49 -8.72 18.45
C ILE A 92 2.34 -7.87 19.00
N SER A 93 1.16 -8.46 19.22
CA SER A 93 -0.02 -7.76 19.79
C SER A 93 0.20 -7.28 21.23
N GLU A 94 0.89 -8.10 22.03
CA GLU A 94 1.18 -7.83 23.45
C GLU A 94 2.49 -7.06 23.65
N HIS A 95 3.15 -6.59 22.59
CA HIS A 95 4.43 -5.87 22.66
C HIS A 95 5.50 -6.60 23.48
N ASN A 96 5.52 -7.93 23.44
CA ASN A 96 6.47 -8.77 24.15
C ASN A 96 7.20 -9.72 23.18
N VAL A 97 7.78 -9.10 22.15
CA VAL A 97 8.39 -9.76 21.00
C VAL A 97 9.68 -10.49 21.37
N SER A 98 9.72 -11.80 21.11
CA SER A 98 10.92 -12.61 21.30
C SER A 98 11.98 -12.36 20.21
N PRO A 99 13.28 -12.55 20.49
CA PRO A 99 14.34 -12.34 19.49
C PRO A 99 14.25 -13.23 18.24
N ASN A 100 13.58 -14.38 18.33
CA ASN A 100 13.38 -15.33 17.22
C ASN A 100 12.01 -15.19 16.55
N ASN A 101 11.24 -14.13 16.85
CA ASN A 101 9.95 -13.90 16.23
C ASN A 101 10.12 -13.59 14.72
N PRO A 102 9.56 -14.41 13.82
CA PRO A 102 9.82 -14.29 12.37
C PRO A 102 9.27 -12.99 11.77
N TYR A 103 8.20 -12.43 12.34
CA TYR A 103 7.61 -11.17 11.90
C TYR A 103 8.52 -9.97 12.23
N ALA A 104 9.27 -10.06 13.33
CA ALA A 104 10.17 -9.01 13.80
C ALA A 104 11.61 -9.15 13.29
N ASN A 105 11.91 -10.15 12.46
CA ASN A 105 13.24 -10.28 11.88
C ASN A 105 13.43 -9.23 10.75
N PRO A 106 14.51 -8.39 10.79
CA PRO A 106 14.74 -7.34 9.81
C PRO A 106 15.34 -7.84 8.48
N LYS A 107 15.77 -9.10 8.39
CA LYS A 107 16.52 -9.66 7.25
C LYS A 107 15.81 -9.48 5.91
N ASP A 108 14.50 -9.70 5.85
CA ASP A 108 13.75 -9.57 4.59
C ASP A 108 13.78 -8.14 4.04
N PHE A 109 13.77 -7.12 4.90
CA PHE A 109 13.92 -5.73 4.46
C PHE A 109 15.31 -5.50 3.85
N TYR A 110 16.36 -6.05 4.47
CA TYR A 110 17.72 -5.95 3.94
C TYR A 110 17.94 -6.76 2.66
N VAL A 111 17.19 -7.84 2.44
CA VAL A 111 17.21 -8.55 1.15
C VAL A 111 16.73 -7.61 0.05
N VAL A 112 15.65 -6.86 0.27
CA VAL A 112 15.18 -5.86 -0.72
C VAL A 112 16.20 -4.75 -0.91
N ILE A 113 16.74 -4.18 0.18
CA ILE A 113 17.78 -3.13 0.12
C ILE A 113 18.99 -3.60 -0.68
N GLN A 114 19.47 -4.82 -0.45
CA GLN A 114 20.62 -5.36 -1.16
C GLN A 114 20.34 -5.50 -2.67
N ASN A 115 19.12 -5.92 -3.04
CA ASN A 115 18.71 -5.95 -4.44
C ASN A 115 18.65 -4.55 -5.04
N CYS A 116 18.12 -3.56 -4.31
CA CYS A 116 18.16 -2.16 -4.73
C CYS A 116 19.59 -1.68 -4.96
N ASN A 117 20.49 -1.90 -3.99
CA ASN A 117 21.89 -1.47 -4.07
C ASN A 117 22.61 -2.10 -5.27
N ASN A 118 22.39 -3.41 -5.49
CA ASN A 118 22.94 -4.12 -6.65
C ASN A 118 22.45 -3.52 -7.97
N VAL A 119 21.15 -3.26 -8.09
CA VAL A 119 20.57 -2.71 -9.32
C VAL A 119 21.04 -1.28 -9.57
N LEU A 120 21.07 -0.42 -8.55
CA LEU A 120 21.55 0.96 -8.67
C LEU A 120 23.01 1.02 -9.12
N LYS A 121 23.89 0.21 -8.52
CA LYS A 121 25.30 0.11 -8.94
C LYS A 121 25.43 -0.33 -10.41
N ASN A 122 24.61 -1.30 -10.83
CA ASN A 122 24.65 -1.77 -12.21
C ASN A 122 24.07 -0.73 -13.19
N PHE A 123 23.11 0.08 -12.78
CA PHE A 123 22.62 1.21 -13.58
C PHE A 123 23.70 2.27 -13.79
N ASP A 124 24.52 2.56 -12.77
CA ASP A 124 25.67 3.47 -12.91
C ASP A 124 26.65 2.94 -13.97
N ILE A 125 26.99 1.64 -13.90
CA ILE A 125 27.86 0.97 -14.87
C ILE A 125 27.24 0.98 -16.28
N MET A 126 25.93 0.78 -16.40
CA MET A 126 25.22 0.83 -17.68
C MET A 126 25.27 2.22 -18.30
N LEU A 127 25.07 3.27 -17.51
CA LEU A 127 25.16 4.66 -17.96
C LEU A 127 26.58 4.98 -18.43
N GLU A 128 27.60 4.64 -17.65
CA GLU A 128 29.02 4.83 -18.00
C GLU A 128 29.36 4.13 -19.33
N LYS A 129 28.87 2.90 -19.52
CA LYS A 129 29.05 2.10 -20.74
C LYS A 129 28.12 2.50 -21.89
N LYS A 130 27.34 3.58 -21.75
CA LYS A 130 26.38 4.08 -22.75
C LYS A 130 25.35 3.05 -23.19
N ARG A 131 24.97 2.15 -22.27
CA ARG A 131 23.86 1.19 -22.42
C ARG A 131 22.51 1.81 -22.04
N PHE A 132 22.55 2.99 -21.41
CA PHE A 132 21.44 3.88 -21.13
C PHE A 132 21.62 5.24 -21.80
N THR A 133 20.49 5.90 -22.10
CA THR A 133 20.45 7.36 -22.12
C THR A 133 20.30 7.91 -20.69
N GLN A 134 20.67 9.17 -20.45
CA GLN A 134 20.49 9.79 -19.13
C GLN A 134 19.03 9.72 -18.67
N GLU A 135 18.07 10.00 -19.57
CA GLU A 135 16.65 9.91 -19.25
C GLU A 135 16.21 8.50 -18.83
N GLN A 136 16.68 7.46 -19.54
CA GLN A 136 16.35 6.06 -19.20
C GLN A 136 16.93 5.65 -17.85
N TYR A 137 18.14 6.12 -17.54
CA TYR A 137 18.78 5.93 -16.25
C TYR A 137 17.99 6.65 -15.16
N ASP A 138 17.71 7.94 -15.32
CA ASP A 138 17.07 8.79 -14.30
C ASP A 138 15.75 8.19 -13.82
N GLN A 139 14.92 7.73 -14.77
CA GLN A 139 13.63 7.12 -14.47
C GLN A 139 13.77 5.82 -13.66
N ARG A 140 14.67 4.91 -14.05
CA ARG A 140 14.82 3.58 -13.40
C ARG A 140 15.58 3.68 -12.09
N TYR A 141 16.62 4.52 -12.05
CA TYR A 141 17.38 4.79 -10.84
C TYR A 141 16.46 5.39 -9.77
N SER A 142 15.61 6.35 -10.14
CA SER A 142 14.69 6.98 -9.19
C SER A 142 13.63 6.02 -8.66
N ASP A 143 13.13 5.11 -9.49
CA ASP A 143 12.23 4.04 -9.07
C ASP A 143 12.84 3.15 -7.98
N ILE A 144 14.06 2.66 -8.23
CA ILE A 144 14.74 1.76 -7.29
C ILE A 144 15.21 2.51 -6.04
N GLY A 145 15.69 3.74 -6.20
CA GLY A 145 16.05 4.62 -5.10
C GLY A 145 14.87 4.92 -4.18
N ALA A 146 13.68 5.17 -4.74
CA ALA A 146 12.47 5.42 -3.98
C ALA A 146 12.01 4.16 -3.23
N ILE A 147 12.06 2.96 -3.84
CA ILE A 147 11.77 1.70 -3.13
C ILE A 147 12.74 1.49 -1.97
N ARG A 148 14.04 1.68 -2.18
CA ARG A 148 15.03 1.60 -1.10
C ARG A 148 14.71 2.55 0.05
N SER A 149 14.31 3.77 -0.27
CA SER A 149 13.97 4.79 0.72
C SER A 149 12.72 4.45 1.50
N TRP A 150 11.67 3.95 0.84
CA TRP A 150 10.47 3.45 1.51
C TRP A 150 10.77 2.27 2.45
N VAL A 151 11.60 1.32 2.02
CA VAL A 151 12.00 0.17 2.85
C VAL A 151 12.78 0.63 4.09
N TYR A 152 13.67 1.62 3.95
CA TYR A 152 14.35 2.22 5.09
C TYR A 152 13.40 2.98 6.02
N LEU A 153 12.39 3.68 5.49
CA LEU A 153 11.38 4.33 6.31
C LEU A 153 10.66 3.31 7.20
N GLN A 154 10.22 2.17 6.64
CA GLN A 154 9.60 1.09 7.40
C GLN A 154 10.55 0.51 8.47
N LEU A 155 11.84 0.32 8.14
CA LEU A 155 12.87 -0.08 9.11
C LEU A 155 13.02 0.95 10.25
N GLY A 156 13.04 2.24 9.94
CA GLY A 156 13.10 3.30 10.93
C GLY A 156 11.90 3.30 11.88
N ILE A 157 10.68 3.17 11.33
CA ILE A 157 9.42 3.11 12.09
C ILE A 157 9.40 1.92 13.06
N HIS A 158 9.87 0.76 12.62
CA HIS A 158 9.77 -0.47 13.40
C HIS A 158 10.93 -0.71 14.35
N TYR A 159 12.16 -0.31 14.01
CA TYR A 159 13.37 -0.67 14.76
C TYR A 159 14.08 0.52 15.39
N GLY A 160 13.73 1.76 15.02
CA GLY A 160 14.23 3.00 15.63
C GLY A 160 15.69 3.34 15.35
N SER A 161 16.58 2.34 15.27
CA SER A 161 17.96 2.50 14.84
C SER A 161 18.45 1.31 14.04
N VAL A 162 18.94 1.58 12.83
CA VAL A 162 19.25 0.54 11.83
C VAL A 162 20.54 0.85 11.05
N PRO A 163 21.31 -0.16 10.61
CA PRO A 163 22.42 0.03 9.67
C PRO A 163 21.95 0.69 8.37
N TYR A 164 22.55 1.80 7.98
CA TYR A 164 22.25 2.47 6.71
C TYR A 164 23.30 2.11 5.65
N ILE A 165 22.90 1.26 4.72
CA ILE A 165 23.75 0.63 3.71
C ILE A 165 23.23 0.99 2.32
N THR A 166 24.01 1.79 1.59
CA THR A 166 23.65 2.27 0.24
C THR A 166 24.44 1.59 -0.87
N GLU A 167 25.45 0.79 -0.51
CA GLU A 167 26.29 0.04 -1.44
C GLU A 167 26.02 -1.47 -1.35
N PRO A 168 26.26 -2.23 -2.43
CA PRO A 168 26.24 -3.69 -2.37
C PRO A 168 27.18 -4.27 -1.32
N ILE A 169 26.67 -5.22 -0.54
CA ILE A 169 27.48 -6.04 0.39
C ILE A 169 27.74 -7.43 -0.22
N GLU A 170 28.77 -8.13 0.26
CA GLU A 170 29.18 -9.43 -0.30
C GLU A 170 28.18 -10.51 0.09
N THR A 171 27.78 -10.52 1.36
CA THR A 171 26.76 -11.42 1.87
C THR A 171 25.74 -10.66 2.71
N ILE A 172 24.50 -11.14 2.72
CA ILE A 172 23.44 -10.50 3.51
C ILE A 172 23.78 -10.44 5.01
N GLU A 173 24.64 -11.35 5.49
CA GLU A 173 25.10 -11.40 6.87
C GLU A 173 26.02 -10.22 7.25
N ASP A 174 26.60 -9.52 6.26
CA ASP A 174 27.48 -8.37 6.49
C ASP A 174 26.75 -7.19 7.15
N VAL A 175 25.41 -7.15 7.08
CA VAL A 175 24.58 -6.15 7.78
C VAL A 175 24.86 -6.13 9.29
N LYS A 176 25.29 -7.27 9.86
CA LYS A 176 25.65 -7.39 11.28
C LYS A 176 26.98 -6.69 11.63
N ASN A 177 27.79 -6.32 10.63
CA ASN A 177 29.07 -5.66 10.85
C ASN A 177 28.88 -4.17 11.17
N ILE A 178 28.54 -3.87 12.42
CA ILE A 178 28.25 -2.52 12.91
C ILE A 178 29.46 -1.58 12.77
N SER A 179 30.68 -2.10 12.83
CA SER A 179 31.90 -1.30 12.62
C SER A 179 32.01 -0.78 11.19
N LYS A 180 31.53 -1.54 10.21
CA LYS A 180 31.51 -1.14 8.79
C LYS A 180 30.23 -0.37 8.44
N TYR A 181 29.10 -0.75 9.03
CA TYR A 181 27.78 -0.19 8.77
C TYR A 181 27.15 0.31 10.09
N PRO A 182 27.57 1.48 10.58
CA PRO A 182 27.03 2.02 11.83
C PRO A 182 25.53 2.25 11.72
N LYS A 183 24.83 2.07 12.83
CA LYS A 183 23.39 2.33 12.88
C LYS A 183 23.13 3.84 12.91
N LEU A 184 22.14 4.28 12.14
CA LEU A 184 21.57 5.61 12.28
C LEU A 184 20.37 5.56 13.22
N SER A 185 20.17 6.58 14.03
CA SER A 185 18.88 6.79 14.72
C SER A 185 17.78 7.13 13.70
N PHE A 186 16.52 6.98 14.07
CA PHE A 186 15.42 7.22 13.13
C PHE A 186 15.39 8.66 12.60
N ASN A 187 15.69 9.66 13.45
CA ASN A 187 15.75 11.05 13.01
C ASN A 187 16.88 11.29 12.00
N GLN A 188 18.06 10.72 12.24
CA GLN A 188 19.20 10.80 11.30
C GLN A 188 18.91 10.03 10.01
N LEU A 189 18.23 8.89 10.11
CA LEU A 189 17.79 8.13 8.94
C LEU A 189 16.83 8.98 8.10
N LEU A 190 15.81 9.60 8.73
CA LEU A 190 14.88 10.49 8.03
C LEU A 190 15.59 11.66 7.32
N ASP A 191 16.63 12.25 7.92
CA ASP A 191 17.47 13.25 7.23
C ASP A 191 18.07 12.71 5.93
N GLN A 192 18.66 11.50 5.99
CA GLN A 192 19.23 10.86 4.81
C GLN A 192 18.18 10.51 3.77
N LEU A 193 17.01 10.01 4.20
CA LEU A 193 15.93 9.61 3.29
C LEU A 193 15.31 10.81 2.57
N VAL A 194 15.05 11.91 3.27
CA VAL A 194 14.56 13.16 2.63
C VAL A 194 15.60 13.66 1.64
N LEU A 195 16.86 13.83 2.08
CA LEU A 195 17.92 14.33 1.21
C LEU A 195 18.10 13.47 -0.04
N PHE A 196 18.13 12.16 0.10
CA PHE A 196 18.30 11.25 -1.04
C PHE A 196 17.09 11.28 -1.98
N THR A 197 15.86 11.22 -1.43
CA THR A 197 14.64 11.14 -2.24
C THR A 197 14.37 12.46 -2.98
N GLU A 198 14.65 13.62 -2.36
CA GLU A 198 14.57 14.94 -3.00
C GLU A 198 15.55 15.09 -4.15
N ASN A 199 16.74 14.47 -4.04
CA ASN A 199 17.76 14.52 -5.09
C ASN A 199 17.60 13.44 -6.16
N LEU A 200 16.53 12.63 -6.13
CA LEU A 200 16.26 11.70 -7.22
C LEU A 200 16.01 12.48 -8.53
N PRO A 201 16.68 12.07 -9.63
CA PRO A 201 16.65 12.82 -10.88
C PRO A 201 15.30 12.77 -11.61
N TYR A 202 14.41 11.83 -11.25
CA TYR A 202 13.09 11.69 -11.86
C TYR A 202 12.01 11.43 -10.79
N LYS A 203 11.00 12.31 -10.73
CA LYS A 203 9.89 12.21 -9.75
C LYS A 203 8.52 12.00 -10.39
N ASP A 204 8.41 12.25 -11.69
CA ASP A 204 7.16 12.10 -12.45
C ASP A 204 6.73 10.63 -12.58
N LEU A 205 5.50 10.43 -13.05
CA LEU A 205 5.02 9.12 -13.47
C LEU A 205 5.57 8.78 -14.85
N TYR A 206 5.87 7.50 -15.08
CA TYR A 206 6.22 7.03 -16.41
C TYR A 206 5.16 7.41 -17.44
N ALA A 207 5.61 7.92 -18.60
CA ALA A 207 4.73 8.19 -19.73
C ALA A 207 4.12 6.90 -20.30
N ALA A 208 2.94 7.00 -20.92
CA ALA A 208 2.18 5.86 -21.46
C ALA A 208 2.93 5.02 -22.53
N GLY A 209 4.00 5.57 -23.14
CA GLY A 209 4.86 4.86 -24.10
C GLY A 209 6.18 4.34 -23.51
N SER A 210 6.41 4.48 -22.20
CA SER A 210 7.60 3.96 -21.53
C SER A 210 7.64 2.43 -21.61
N SER A 211 8.83 1.85 -21.77
CA SER A 211 9.00 0.39 -21.71
C SER A 211 8.68 -0.20 -20.32
N MET A 212 8.58 0.65 -19.30
CA MET A 212 8.13 0.30 -17.96
C MET A 212 6.60 0.21 -17.85
N VAL A 213 5.86 0.86 -18.75
CA VAL A 213 4.38 0.88 -18.77
C VAL A 213 3.90 -0.09 -19.85
N ILE A 214 3.73 -1.34 -19.45
CA ILE A 214 3.31 -2.45 -20.31
C ILE A 214 2.11 -3.17 -19.70
N ASN A 215 1.54 -4.11 -20.44
CA ASN A 215 0.54 -5.03 -19.92
C ASN A 215 1.19 -6.38 -19.60
N ILE A 216 1.16 -6.79 -18.33
CA ILE A 216 1.61 -8.11 -17.86
C ILE A 216 0.36 -8.85 -17.33
N ASP A 217 0.00 -9.95 -17.97
CA ASP A 217 -1.19 -10.77 -17.63
C ASP A 217 -2.49 -9.96 -17.49
N GLY A 218 -2.68 -8.98 -18.39
CA GLY A 218 -3.85 -8.10 -18.40
C GLY A 218 -3.76 -6.91 -17.44
N TYR A 219 -2.69 -6.77 -16.67
CA TYR A 219 -2.45 -5.62 -15.81
C TYR A 219 -1.52 -4.60 -16.45
N ASN A 220 -2.02 -3.37 -16.58
CA ASN A 220 -1.15 -2.24 -16.85
C ASN A 220 -0.24 -1.96 -15.63
N THR A 221 1.06 -1.86 -15.87
CA THR A 221 2.08 -1.70 -14.83
C THR A 221 2.24 -0.27 -14.32
N ALA A 222 1.55 0.75 -14.89
CA ALA A 222 1.75 2.15 -14.50
C ALA A 222 1.57 2.43 -13.00
N LYS A 223 0.72 1.66 -12.31
CA LYS A 223 0.48 1.77 -10.86
C LYS A 223 1.27 0.77 -10.00
N PHE A 224 2.16 -0.03 -10.60
CA PHE A 224 3.06 -0.90 -9.85
C PHE A 224 4.17 -0.11 -9.17
N PHE A 225 4.56 1.00 -9.80
CA PHE A 225 5.72 1.76 -9.37
C PHE A 225 5.37 2.75 -8.27
N ILE A 226 6.27 2.88 -7.30
CA ILE A 226 6.12 3.84 -6.21
C ILE A 226 5.96 5.27 -6.74
N ASN A 227 4.97 5.99 -6.21
CA ASN A 227 4.78 7.41 -6.48
C ASN A 227 5.74 8.21 -5.58
N LYS A 228 6.71 8.91 -6.18
CA LYS A 228 7.80 9.58 -5.47
C LYS A 228 7.30 10.78 -4.68
N GLU A 229 6.32 11.51 -5.21
CA GLU A 229 5.65 12.60 -4.50
C GLU A 229 4.90 12.09 -3.25
N CYS A 230 4.21 10.95 -3.31
CA CYS A 230 3.60 10.35 -2.10
C CYS A 230 4.66 10.00 -1.05
N LEU A 231 5.76 9.38 -1.46
CA LEU A 231 6.86 9.05 -0.56
C LEU A 231 7.50 10.30 0.05
N LEU A 232 7.76 11.34 -0.74
CA LEU A 232 8.29 12.61 -0.25
C LEU A 232 7.32 13.28 0.73
N GLY A 233 6.03 13.30 0.41
CA GLY A 233 5.01 13.76 1.33
C GLY A 233 5.06 13.03 2.68
N ASP A 234 5.15 11.70 2.67
CA ASP A 234 5.28 10.90 3.89
C ASP A 234 6.57 11.19 4.67
N LEU A 235 7.72 11.28 3.98
CA LEU A 235 9.00 11.60 4.61
C LEU A 235 9.01 12.99 5.24
N GLN A 236 8.49 13.99 4.53
CA GLN A 236 8.35 15.37 5.03
C GLN A 236 7.35 15.44 6.20
N LEU A 237 6.26 14.67 6.13
CA LEU A 237 5.27 14.58 7.21
C LEU A 237 5.86 13.94 8.48
N TRP A 238 6.67 12.89 8.34
CA TRP A 238 7.45 12.31 9.45
C TRP A 238 8.48 13.29 10.02
N LYS A 239 9.10 14.12 9.17
CA LYS A 239 10.03 15.17 9.59
C LYS A 239 9.35 16.35 10.31
N GLY A 240 8.05 16.53 10.13
CA GLY A 240 7.33 17.70 10.63
C GLY A 240 7.39 18.92 9.70
N ASN A 241 7.79 18.73 8.45
CA ASN A 241 7.82 19.77 7.41
C ASN A 241 6.45 19.82 6.70
N TYR A 242 5.43 20.34 7.39
CA TYR A 242 4.04 20.17 6.99
C TYR A 242 3.66 20.88 5.69
N MET A 243 4.18 22.09 5.43
CA MET A 243 3.94 22.80 4.18
C MET A 243 4.50 22.00 2.98
N GLU A 244 5.71 21.46 3.09
CA GLU A 244 6.32 20.63 2.04
C GLU A 244 5.59 19.29 1.87
N ALA A 245 5.18 18.66 2.99
CA ALA A 245 4.36 17.46 2.93
C ALA A 245 3.06 17.72 2.17
N ALA A 246 2.35 18.80 2.52
CA ALA A 246 1.12 19.22 1.83
C ALA A 246 1.37 19.52 0.35
N ALA A 247 2.50 20.13 -0.01
CA ALA A 247 2.88 20.38 -1.40
C ALA A 247 3.03 19.11 -2.23
N HIS A 248 3.80 18.13 -1.75
CA HIS A 248 3.95 16.86 -2.45
C HIS A 248 2.62 16.11 -2.58
N TYR A 249 1.82 16.07 -1.52
CA TYR A 249 0.50 15.43 -1.60
C TYR A 249 -0.43 16.16 -2.58
N LYS A 250 -0.42 17.50 -2.58
CA LYS A 250 -1.20 18.32 -3.52
C LYS A 250 -0.78 18.07 -4.97
N ASN A 251 0.51 17.92 -5.26
CA ASN A 251 0.99 17.56 -6.60
C ASN A 251 0.33 16.26 -7.10
N VAL A 252 0.19 15.26 -6.22
CA VAL A 252 -0.47 13.99 -6.57
C VAL A 252 -1.98 14.20 -6.76
N MET A 253 -2.65 14.93 -5.87
CA MET A 253 -4.07 15.24 -6.02
C MET A 253 -4.39 16.00 -7.31
N GLU A 254 -3.43 16.78 -7.82
CA GLU A 254 -3.56 17.55 -9.07
C GLU A 254 -3.11 16.78 -10.32
N THR A 255 -2.77 15.49 -10.22
CA THR A 255 -2.39 14.66 -11.38
C THR A 255 -3.42 14.75 -12.51
N GLY A 256 -4.71 14.76 -12.16
CA GLY A 256 -5.81 14.87 -13.11
C GLY A 256 -5.96 16.23 -13.81
N THR A 257 -5.36 17.31 -13.29
CA THR A 257 -5.54 18.68 -13.82
C THR A 257 -5.07 18.85 -15.27
N LYS A 258 -4.18 17.97 -15.74
CA LYS A 258 -3.71 17.96 -17.13
C LYS A 258 -4.53 17.03 -18.04
N GLY A 259 -5.56 16.36 -17.50
CA GLY A 259 -6.40 15.40 -18.21
C GLY A 259 -7.38 16.06 -19.18
N GLY A 260 -7.66 15.39 -20.30
CA GLY A 260 -8.56 15.88 -21.34
C GLY A 260 -10.02 15.46 -21.17
N ALA A 261 -10.28 14.41 -20.37
CA ALA A 261 -11.62 13.89 -20.09
C ALA A 261 -12.11 14.33 -18.70
N ASP A 262 -13.40 14.64 -18.58
CA ASP A 262 -14.03 15.05 -17.31
C ASP A 262 -13.74 14.12 -16.13
N THR A 263 -13.74 12.80 -16.36
CA THR A 263 -13.44 11.83 -15.31
C THR A 263 -12.02 11.98 -14.80
N GLU A 264 -11.05 12.15 -15.70
CA GLU A 264 -9.65 12.36 -15.31
C GLU A 264 -9.48 13.72 -14.63
N LEU A 265 -10.07 14.76 -15.22
CA LEU A 265 -9.97 16.14 -14.79
C LEU A 265 -10.55 16.36 -13.38
N TYR A 266 -11.71 15.76 -13.08
CA TYR A 266 -12.42 16.04 -11.83
C TYR A 266 -12.32 14.94 -10.77
N ASN A 267 -12.01 13.69 -11.14
CA ASN A 267 -12.13 12.57 -10.20
C ASN A 267 -10.79 11.94 -9.80
N THR A 268 -9.75 12.00 -10.65
CA THR A 268 -8.45 11.36 -10.37
C THR A 268 -7.86 11.90 -9.08
N TYR A 269 -7.81 11.07 -8.05
CA TYR A 269 -7.28 11.36 -6.72
C TYR A 269 -7.94 12.54 -6.02
N ARG A 270 -9.25 12.72 -6.19
CA ARG A 270 -10.03 13.81 -5.54
C ARG A 270 -11.22 13.37 -4.69
N VAL A 271 -11.39 12.06 -4.47
CA VAL A 271 -12.45 11.49 -3.60
C VAL A 271 -13.83 12.07 -3.98
N LYS A 272 -14.37 11.64 -5.12
CA LYS A 272 -15.62 12.19 -5.66
C LYS A 272 -16.85 11.83 -4.79
N PHE A 273 -17.91 12.61 -4.93
CA PHE A 273 -19.23 12.34 -4.33
C PHE A 273 -19.90 11.06 -4.83
N ALA A 274 -20.90 10.62 -4.08
CA ALA A 274 -21.76 9.48 -4.43
C ALA A 274 -22.70 9.83 -5.60
N GLU A 275 -22.76 8.98 -6.62
CA GLU A 275 -23.72 9.06 -7.71
C GLU A 275 -24.98 8.27 -7.37
N VAL A 276 -26.06 8.99 -7.04
CA VAL A 276 -27.29 8.39 -6.50
C VAL A 276 -28.05 7.49 -7.49
N THR A 277 -27.87 7.68 -8.80
CA THR A 277 -28.66 6.96 -9.83
C THR A 277 -27.91 5.77 -10.43
N THR A 278 -26.62 5.95 -10.72
CA THR A 278 -25.78 4.95 -11.39
C THR A 278 -24.95 4.14 -10.41
N HIS A 279 -24.65 4.71 -9.24
CA HIS A 279 -23.67 4.21 -8.27
C HIS A 279 -22.32 3.90 -8.89
N ASP A 280 -22.00 4.57 -10.02
CA ASP A 280 -20.71 4.48 -10.70
C ASP A 280 -19.69 5.35 -9.99
N ASP A 281 -19.47 5.05 -8.71
CA ASP A 281 -18.63 5.76 -7.78
C ASP A 281 -17.97 4.77 -6.80
N LEU A 282 -17.22 5.33 -5.84
CA LEU A 282 -16.51 4.58 -4.81
C LEU A 282 -16.99 4.99 -3.39
N ALA A 283 -18.25 5.40 -3.27
CA ALA A 283 -18.86 5.93 -2.07
C ALA A 283 -19.80 4.92 -1.40
N VAL A 284 -20.08 5.15 -0.12
CA VAL A 284 -21.17 4.47 0.58
C VAL A 284 -22.49 5.07 0.07
N GLY A 285 -23.36 4.22 -0.45
CA GLY A 285 -24.62 4.65 -1.06
C GLY A 285 -25.72 3.60 -0.92
N TYR A 286 -26.94 4.03 -1.19
CA TYR A 286 -28.17 3.24 -1.10
C TYR A 286 -28.97 3.37 -2.39
N LEU A 287 -29.95 2.50 -2.61
CA LEU A 287 -30.91 2.69 -3.69
C LEU A 287 -31.65 4.03 -3.51
N ARG A 288 -31.76 4.78 -4.60
CA ARG A 288 -32.42 6.09 -4.63
C ARG A 288 -33.84 6.01 -4.07
N TYR A 289 -34.19 6.95 -3.19
CA TYR A 289 -35.46 7.03 -2.46
C TYR A 289 -35.67 5.96 -1.38
N SER A 290 -34.67 5.12 -1.11
CA SER A 290 -34.69 4.11 -0.07
C SER A 290 -33.51 4.25 0.88
N GLU A 291 -32.95 5.45 1.01
CA GLU A 291 -31.74 5.71 1.80
C GLU A 291 -31.94 5.41 3.29
N GLN A 292 -33.18 5.34 3.79
CA GLN A 292 -33.49 4.96 5.17
C GLN A 292 -33.50 3.44 5.39
N ASP A 293 -33.54 2.64 4.32
CA ASP A 293 -33.56 1.18 4.38
C ASP A 293 -32.14 0.62 4.23
N ALA A 294 -31.57 0.17 5.35
CA ALA A 294 -30.24 -0.42 5.42
C ALA A 294 -30.04 -1.63 4.49
N THR A 295 -31.12 -2.30 4.07
CA THR A 295 -31.06 -3.46 3.17
C THR A 295 -30.77 -3.07 1.72
N THR A 296 -30.93 -1.79 1.38
CA THR A 296 -30.70 -1.26 0.04
C THR A 296 -29.28 -0.73 -0.19
N LEU A 297 -28.38 -0.96 0.77
CA LEU A 297 -26.96 -0.58 0.68
C LEU A 297 -26.33 -1.18 -0.58
N ILE A 298 -25.64 -0.34 -1.36
CA ILE A 298 -24.88 -0.77 -2.53
C ILE A 298 -23.64 -1.55 -2.07
N ASN A 299 -23.68 -2.86 -2.28
CA ASN A 299 -22.63 -3.79 -1.88
C ASN A 299 -22.26 -4.71 -3.05
N SER A 300 -21.45 -4.19 -3.98
CA SER A 300 -21.09 -4.86 -5.24
C SER A 300 -19.58 -4.85 -5.46
N ASN A 301 -19.09 -5.74 -6.32
CA ASN A 301 -17.71 -5.72 -6.77
C ASN A 301 -17.43 -4.58 -7.76
N THR A 302 -18.45 -4.00 -8.39
CA THR A 302 -18.29 -3.00 -9.48
C THR A 302 -18.82 -1.62 -9.15
N GLN A 303 -19.61 -1.48 -8.08
CA GLN A 303 -20.28 -0.24 -7.69
C GLN A 303 -20.15 0.02 -6.19
N GLY A 304 -20.12 1.31 -5.82
CA GLY A 304 -20.04 1.77 -4.43
C GLY A 304 -18.74 1.41 -3.73
N TRP A 305 -18.67 1.68 -2.43
CA TRP A 305 -17.42 1.65 -1.65
C TRP A 305 -16.68 0.30 -1.67
N ARG A 306 -17.41 -0.82 -1.59
CA ARG A 306 -16.79 -2.17 -1.68
C ARG A 306 -15.96 -2.34 -2.93
N SER A 307 -16.41 -1.77 -4.05
CA SER A 307 -15.76 -1.96 -5.35
C SER A 307 -14.31 -1.50 -5.35
N ILE A 308 -13.91 -0.55 -4.49
CA ILE A 308 -12.50 -0.13 -4.31
C ILE A 308 -11.55 -1.33 -4.21
N PHE A 309 -11.98 -2.37 -3.48
CA PHE A 309 -11.17 -3.52 -3.14
C PHE A 309 -11.41 -4.74 -4.04
N ALA A 310 -12.50 -4.74 -4.81
CA ALA A 310 -13.00 -5.91 -5.51
C ALA A 310 -13.06 -5.76 -7.03
N ARG A 311 -13.06 -4.53 -7.54
CA ARG A 311 -13.20 -4.23 -8.97
C ARG A 311 -11.93 -4.54 -9.75
N ASP A 312 -12.12 -4.83 -11.03
CA ASP A 312 -11.02 -4.88 -11.99
C ASP A 312 -10.42 -3.47 -12.20
N ARG A 313 -9.26 -3.39 -12.85
CA ARG A 313 -8.53 -2.13 -13.06
C ARG A 313 -9.14 -1.27 -14.18
N ASP A 314 -10.35 -0.80 -13.94
CA ASP A 314 -11.15 0.05 -14.83
C ASP A 314 -10.88 1.55 -14.61
N ALA A 315 -11.70 2.41 -15.23
CA ALA A 315 -11.57 3.85 -15.13
C ALA A 315 -11.72 4.36 -13.68
N LEU A 316 -12.64 3.80 -12.88
CA LEU A 316 -12.82 4.20 -11.48
C LEU A 316 -11.68 3.69 -10.60
N TRP A 317 -11.17 2.49 -10.85
CA TRP A 317 -9.98 2.01 -10.17
C TRP A 317 -8.80 2.99 -10.32
N ASN A 318 -8.63 3.55 -11.53
CA ASN A 318 -7.58 4.51 -11.83
C ASN A 318 -7.75 5.88 -11.14
N THR A 319 -8.95 6.24 -10.66
CA THR A 319 -9.16 7.48 -9.91
C THR A 319 -8.86 7.34 -8.42
N GLU A 320 -8.78 6.12 -7.88
CA GLU A 320 -8.51 5.87 -6.46
C GLU A 320 -7.09 5.35 -6.22
N TRP A 321 -6.61 4.38 -7.00
CA TRP A 321 -5.34 3.70 -6.73
C TRP A 321 -4.14 4.45 -7.30
N ILE A 322 -3.16 4.71 -6.42
CA ILE A 322 -1.92 5.42 -6.75
C ILE A 322 -0.76 4.43 -6.88
N TRP A 323 -0.69 3.49 -5.94
CA TRP A 323 0.33 2.44 -5.91
C TRP A 323 -0.30 1.14 -5.40
N SER A 324 -0.28 0.10 -6.24
CA SER A 324 -0.87 -1.22 -5.95
C SER A 324 -0.17 -2.32 -6.73
N LEU A 325 0.17 -3.41 -6.05
CA LEU A 325 0.82 -4.58 -6.62
C LEU A 325 -0.12 -5.80 -6.62
N PRO A 326 -0.39 -6.43 -7.77
CA PRO A 326 -1.31 -7.55 -7.84
C PRO A 326 -0.65 -8.84 -7.38
N PHE A 327 -1.44 -9.73 -6.78
CA PHE A 327 -1.12 -11.15 -6.64
C PHE A 327 -1.90 -11.94 -7.68
N GLU A 328 -1.26 -12.95 -8.26
CA GLU A 328 -1.83 -13.72 -9.36
C GLU A 328 -1.68 -15.23 -9.19
N ASN A 329 -2.59 -15.97 -9.81
CA ASN A 329 -2.65 -17.43 -9.69
C ASN A 329 -1.39 -18.12 -10.22
N ASN A 330 -0.73 -17.52 -11.21
CA ASN A 330 0.39 -18.14 -11.91
C ASN A 330 1.76 -17.62 -11.44
N PHE A 331 1.80 -16.61 -10.56
CA PHE A 331 3.05 -15.97 -10.14
C PHE A 331 3.29 -16.09 -8.64
N ALA A 332 4.56 -16.04 -8.24
CA ALA A 332 4.96 -15.92 -6.84
C ALA A 332 5.36 -14.46 -6.55
N PRO A 333 5.19 -13.98 -5.30
CA PRO A 333 4.53 -14.66 -4.18
C PRO A 333 3.01 -14.78 -4.38
N LYS A 334 2.39 -15.77 -3.72
CA LYS A 334 0.92 -15.89 -3.64
C LYS A 334 0.38 -14.88 -2.65
N ASN A 335 -0.90 -14.51 -2.78
CA ASN A 335 -1.57 -13.59 -1.86
C ASN A 335 -1.50 -14.11 -0.41
N PRO A 336 -0.65 -13.53 0.47
CA PRO A 336 -0.49 -14.04 1.84
C PRO A 336 -1.69 -13.72 2.72
N PHE A 337 -2.52 -12.76 2.30
CA PHE A 337 -3.67 -12.29 3.06
C PHE A 337 -4.81 -13.31 3.12
N ILE A 338 -4.85 -14.28 2.19
CA ILE A 338 -5.78 -15.41 2.26
C ILE A 338 -5.51 -16.23 3.52
N THR A 339 -4.25 -16.63 3.74
CA THR A 339 -3.81 -17.35 4.94
C THR A 339 -4.09 -16.55 6.20
N LEU A 340 -3.81 -15.24 6.20
CA LEU A 340 -4.02 -14.39 7.37
C LEU A 340 -5.50 -14.20 7.73
N PHE A 341 -6.36 -13.89 6.75
CA PHE A 341 -7.70 -13.37 7.01
C PHE A 341 -8.84 -14.35 6.73
N SER A 342 -8.72 -15.27 5.75
CA SER A 342 -9.84 -16.13 5.37
C SER A 342 -10.00 -17.28 6.36
N ASN A 343 -11.21 -17.49 6.87
CA ASN A 343 -11.57 -18.67 7.68
C ASN A 343 -12.20 -19.81 6.87
N LYS A 344 -12.27 -19.62 5.55
CA LYS A 344 -12.79 -20.60 4.61
C LYS A 344 -11.67 -21.21 3.78
N ASN A 345 -10.77 -20.37 3.27
CA ASN A 345 -9.72 -20.76 2.33
C ASN A 345 -8.31 -20.57 2.89
N GLY A 346 -8.18 -20.10 4.13
CA GLY A 346 -6.92 -19.85 4.80
C GLY A 346 -6.95 -20.28 6.27
N ASP A 347 -5.97 -19.83 7.04
CA ASP A 347 -5.75 -20.26 8.41
C ASP A 347 -6.46 -19.37 9.44
N TYR A 348 -7.03 -18.24 8.99
CA TYR A 348 -7.70 -17.25 9.84
C TYR A 348 -6.87 -16.88 11.05
N LEU A 349 -5.67 -16.35 10.81
CA LEU A 349 -4.70 -16.06 11.87
C LEU A 349 -4.97 -14.73 12.57
N VAL A 350 -5.69 -13.79 11.95
CA VAL A 350 -5.96 -12.47 12.53
C VAL A 350 -7.36 -11.98 12.16
N LYS A 351 -7.92 -11.09 12.98
CA LYS A 351 -9.30 -10.58 12.84
C LYS A 351 -9.41 -9.12 13.31
N PRO A 352 -10.55 -8.43 13.04
CA PRO A 352 -10.84 -7.16 13.67
C PRO A 352 -10.82 -7.27 15.20
N SER A 353 -10.21 -6.30 15.86
CA SER A 353 -10.31 -6.16 17.31
C SER A 353 -11.72 -5.71 17.71
N GLN A 354 -12.08 -5.93 18.97
CA GLN A 354 -13.33 -5.39 19.49
C GLN A 354 -13.34 -3.85 19.47
N SER A 355 -12.18 -3.21 19.71
CA SER A 355 -12.05 -1.76 19.58
C SER A 355 -12.37 -1.24 18.19
N ALA A 356 -11.92 -1.92 17.13
CA ALA A 356 -12.25 -1.54 15.76
C ALA A 356 -13.75 -1.69 15.47
N ILE A 357 -14.34 -2.81 15.87
CA ILE A 357 -15.77 -3.08 15.69
C ILE A 357 -16.61 -2.00 16.40
N ASP A 358 -16.27 -1.69 17.66
CA ASP A 358 -16.94 -0.65 18.43
C ASP A 358 -16.80 0.73 17.77
N LEU A 359 -15.63 1.01 17.18
CA LEU A 359 -15.38 2.29 16.53
C LEU A 359 -16.37 2.51 15.38
N TRP A 360 -16.55 1.54 14.46
CA TRP A 360 -17.57 1.66 13.40
C TRP A 360 -18.99 1.68 13.96
N ASN A 361 -19.30 0.89 14.98
CA ASN A 361 -20.63 0.85 15.59
C ASN A 361 -21.01 2.13 16.35
N SER A 362 -20.02 2.92 16.78
CA SER A 362 -20.24 4.21 17.46
C SER A 362 -20.59 5.35 16.51
N GLN A 363 -20.33 5.18 15.20
CA GLN A 363 -20.59 6.20 14.20
C GLN A 363 -22.07 6.23 13.81
N ILE A 364 -22.50 7.35 13.23
CA ILE A 364 -23.86 7.54 12.73
C ILE A 364 -23.80 8.04 11.29
N GLN A 365 -24.56 7.40 10.41
CA GLN A 365 -24.70 7.81 9.01
C GLN A 365 -25.62 9.03 8.85
N ASN A 366 -25.55 9.68 7.68
CA ASN A 366 -26.37 10.86 7.37
C ASN A 366 -27.88 10.57 7.35
N ASN A 367 -28.27 9.32 7.08
CA ASN A 367 -29.64 8.80 7.19
C ASN A 367 -30.01 8.34 8.61
N ASN A 368 -29.18 8.58 9.63
CA ASN A 368 -29.35 8.15 11.02
C ASN A 368 -29.28 6.63 11.27
N ILE A 369 -28.78 5.83 10.32
CA ILE A 369 -28.41 4.44 10.62
C ILE A 369 -27.26 4.45 11.65
N PRO A 370 -27.38 3.73 12.79
CA PRO A 370 -26.48 3.86 13.93
C PRO A 370 -25.23 2.96 13.80
N TYR A 371 -24.54 3.04 12.67
CA TYR A 371 -23.20 2.48 12.45
C TYR A 371 -22.61 3.06 11.16
N ASP A 372 -21.29 3.03 11.01
CA ASP A 372 -20.60 3.29 9.75
C ASP A 372 -20.55 2.02 8.88
N ALA A 373 -21.11 2.06 7.67
CA ALA A 373 -21.18 0.91 6.77
C ALA A 373 -19.80 0.35 6.35
N ARG A 374 -18.75 1.17 6.37
CA ARG A 374 -17.38 0.75 6.03
C ARG A 374 -16.91 -0.43 6.84
N GLY A 375 -17.31 -0.54 8.11
CA GLY A 375 -16.96 -1.67 8.96
C GLY A 375 -17.70 -2.96 8.58
N PRO A 376 -18.89 -3.21 9.15
CA PRO A 376 -19.61 -4.49 9.13
C PRO A 376 -20.13 -4.95 7.77
N LYS A 377 -20.03 -4.12 6.71
CA LYS A 377 -20.55 -4.45 5.38
C LYS A 377 -19.47 -4.64 4.33
N PHE A 378 -18.30 -4.05 4.55
CA PHE A 378 -17.25 -3.92 3.53
C PHE A 378 -15.85 -4.28 4.05
N THR A 379 -15.44 -3.73 5.19
CA THR A 379 -14.10 -3.99 5.74
C THR A 379 -14.03 -5.36 6.39
N TYR A 380 -15.08 -5.75 7.11
CA TYR A 380 -15.22 -7.10 7.64
C TYR A 380 -16.63 -7.65 7.44
N ASN A 381 -16.75 -8.97 7.36
CA ASN A 381 -18.02 -9.68 7.32
C ASN A 381 -18.04 -10.78 8.39
N ILE A 382 -19.23 -11.18 8.83
CA ILE A 382 -19.38 -12.40 9.62
C ILE A 382 -19.45 -13.59 8.66
N VAL A 383 -18.42 -14.43 8.67
CA VAL A 383 -18.33 -15.65 7.85
C VAL A 383 -18.22 -16.83 8.80
N ASN A 384 -19.13 -17.81 8.71
CA ASN A 384 -19.16 -18.98 9.62
C ASN A 384 -19.15 -18.60 11.12
N GLY A 385 -19.76 -17.47 11.48
CA GLY A 385 -19.82 -16.97 12.86
C GLY A 385 -18.63 -16.15 13.34
N ASP A 386 -17.58 -16.01 12.52
CA ASP A 386 -16.37 -15.25 12.85
C ASP A 386 -16.29 -13.92 12.06
N PRO A 387 -15.78 -12.82 12.64
CA PRO A 387 -15.49 -11.59 11.90
C PRO A 387 -14.22 -11.76 11.05
N VAL A 388 -14.38 -11.71 9.74
CA VAL A 388 -13.32 -11.89 8.74
C VAL A 388 -13.01 -10.56 8.06
N ILE A 389 -11.73 -10.18 7.98
CA ILE A 389 -11.26 -8.99 7.25
C ILE A 389 -11.39 -9.27 5.75
N MET A 390 -12.23 -8.51 5.05
CA MET A 390 -12.65 -8.83 3.67
C MET A 390 -11.90 -8.07 2.58
N LYS A 391 -11.30 -6.91 2.88
CA LYS A 391 -10.70 -6.02 1.86
C LYS A 391 -9.75 -6.79 0.92
N TYR A 392 -8.89 -7.65 1.45
CA TYR A 392 -7.94 -8.44 0.66
C TYR A 392 -8.50 -9.74 0.08
N LEU A 393 -9.73 -10.11 0.42
CA LEU A 393 -10.32 -11.42 0.12
C LEU A 393 -11.35 -11.38 -1.01
N TYR A 394 -11.90 -10.21 -1.35
CA TYR A 394 -12.98 -10.13 -2.34
C TYR A 394 -12.63 -10.75 -3.70
N SER A 395 -11.41 -10.54 -4.19
CA SER A 395 -10.96 -11.13 -5.46
C SER A 395 -10.72 -12.64 -5.35
N SER A 396 -10.19 -13.13 -4.23
CA SER A 396 -9.90 -14.56 -4.01
C SER A 396 -11.14 -15.39 -3.66
N GLU A 397 -12.12 -14.80 -3.00
CA GLU A 397 -13.35 -15.48 -2.58
C GLU A 397 -14.48 -15.42 -3.62
N ALA A 398 -14.27 -14.69 -4.72
CA ALA A 398 -15.10 -14.85 -5.92
C ALA A 398 -15.07 -16.32 -6.39
N VAL A 399 -16.23 -16.88 -6.74
CA VAL A 399 -16.43 -18.32 -6.97
C VAL A 399 -15.34 -18.91 -7.87
N ALA A 400 -14.55 -19.84 -7.33
CA ALA A 400 -13.62 -20.65 -8.10
C ALA A 400 -14.43 -21.63 -8.96
N SER A 401 -14.63 -21.28 -10.24
CA SER A 401 -15.41 -22.10 -11.19
C SER A 401 -14.70 -23.37 -11.64
N THR A 402 -13.41 -23.55 -11.32
CA THR A 402 -12.55 -24.55 -11.97
C THR A 402 -11.79 -25.48 -11.03
N GLY A 403 -12.03 -25.45 -9.72
CA GLY A 403 -11.31 -26.30 -8.75
C GLY A 403 -9.83 -25.92 -8.53
N ILE A 404 -9.35 -24.85 -9.17
CA ILE A 404 -8.03 -24.25 -8.94
C ILE A 404 -8.15 -23.25 -7.78
N ALA A 405 -7.22 -23.29 -6.84
CA ALA A 405 -7.15 -22.31 -5.75
C ALA A 405 -6.97 -20.90 -6.32
N ASN A 406 -7.91 -20.01 -6.03
CA ASN A 406 -7.86 -18.61 -6.44
C ASN A 406 -7.03 -17.81 -5.44
N THR A 407 -5.81 -17.45 -5.83
CA THR A 407 -4.88 -16.66 -5.04
C THR A 407 -4.76 -15.23 -5.55
N LYS A 408 -5.72 -14.75 -6.36
CA LYS A 408 -5.75 -13.37 -6.82
C LYS A 408 -5.93 -12.40 -5.67
N GLY A 409 -5.38 -11.21 -5.82
CA GLY A 409 -5.54 -10.13 -4.87
C GLY A 409 -4.64 -8.96 -5.22
N GLN A 410 -4.48 -8.05 -4.26
CA GLN A 410 -3.58 -6.92 -4.41
C GLN A 410 -3.04 -6.51 -3.05
N TRP A 411 -1.80 -6.03 -3.03
CA TRP A 411 -1.23 -5.34 -1.88
C TRP A 411 -1.54 -3.85 -2.00
N PHE A 412 -2.34 -3.36 -1.05
CA PHE A 412 -2.68 -1.95 -0.92
C PHE A 412 -1.48 -1.17 -0.38
N LEU A 413 -0.93 -0.26 -1.19
CA LEU A 413 0.23 0.55 -0.80
C LEU A 413 -0.11 2.03 -0.69
N TYR A 414 -0.85 2.57 -1.67
CA TYR A 414 -1.29 3.96 -1.63
C TYR A 414 -2.55 4.19 -2.49
N ARG A 415 -3.54 4.88 -1.91
CA ARG A 415 -4.77 5.28 -2.60
C ARG A 415 -5.20 6.70 -2.20
N ALA A 416 -6.15 7.27 -2.93
CA ALA A 416 -6.59 8.65 -2.75
C ALA A 416 -7.02 8.95 -1.32
N ALA A 417 -7.66 8.02 -0.61
CA ALA A 417 -8.06 8.25 0.78
C ALA A 417 -6.87 8.48 1.72
N LYS A 418 -5.83 7.64 1.63
CA LYS A 418 -4.59 7.81 2.41
C LYS A 418 -3.95 9.16 2.09
N LEU A 419 -3.91 9.51 0.80
CA LEU A 419 -3.39 10.82 0.35
C LEU A 419 -4.15 11.99 0.98
N HIS A 420 -5.49 11.94 1.02
CA HIS A 420 -6.31 13.01 1.58
C HIS A 420 -6.17 13.14 3.08
N LEU A 421 -6.12 12.03 3.82
CA LEU A 421 -5.98 12.06 5.28
C LEU A 421 -4.60 12.57 5.68
N ARG A 422 -3.54 12.11 5.00
CA ARG A 422 -2.18 12.63 5.16
C ARG A 422 -2.06 14.12 4.83
N TYR A 423 -2.73 14.57 3.76
CA TYR A 423 -2.80 16.00 3.41
C TYR A 423 -3.58 16.82 4.42
N ALA A 424 -4.73 16.32 4.90
CA ALA A 424 -5.53 16.99 5.93
C ALA A 424 -4.70 17.15 7.21
N GLU A 425 -3.93 16.13 7.56
CA GLU A 425 -3.06 16.17 8.72
C GLU A 425 -1.93 17.20 8.58
N ALA A 426 -1.25 17.23 7.43
CA ALA A 426 -0.24 18.24 7.12
C ALA A 426 -0.85 19.65 7.15
N SER A 427 -2.01 19.84 6.52
CA SER A 427 -2.75 21.11 6.50
C SER A 427 -3.12 21.57 7.90
N ASN A 428 -3.64 20.67 8.74
CA ASN A 428 -4.00 20.97 10.13
C ASN A 428 -2.79 21.45 10.94
N ARG A 429 -1.63 20.81 10.73
CA ARG A 429 -0.38 21.15 11.40
C ARG A 429 0.30 22.40 10.86
N ASP A 430 -0.06 22.83 9.65
CA ASP A 430 0.40 24.08 9.03
C ASP A 430 -0.60 25.24 9.21
N ASN A 431 -1.46 25.17 10.23
CA ASN A 431 -2.47 26.20 10.55
C ASN A 431 -3.53 26.42 9.45
N GLN A 432 -3.82 25.39 8.67
CA GLN A 432 -4.90 25.36 7.67
C GLN A 432 -6.04 24.44 8.13
N GLN A 433 -6.45 24.57 9.39
CA GLN A 433 -7.45 23.68 10.01
C GLN A 433 -8.78 23.66 9.27
N LYS A 434 -9.21 24.77 8.67
CA LYS A 434 -10.44 24.81 7.86
C LYS A 434 -10.32 23.97 6.58
N VAL A 435 -9.14 23.95 5.95
CA VAL A 435 -8.87 23.08 4.79
C VAL A 435 -8.85 21.62 5.24
N ALA A 436 -8.18 21.32 6.35
CA ALA A 436 -8.16 19.98 6.93
C ALA A 436 -9.57 19.46 7.25
N TYR A 437 -10.40 20.29 7.90
CA TYR A 437 -11.80 20.00 8.20
C TYR A 437 -12.60 19.69 6.92
N ALA A 438 -12.38 20.47 5.85
CA ALA A 438 -13.07 20.26 4.58
C ALA A 438 -12.71 18.91 3.94
N ILE A 439 -11.41 18.59 3.88
CA ILE A 439 -10.92 17.32 3.30
C ILE A 439 -11.39 16.12 4.13
N LEU A 440 -11.41 16.25 5.45
CA LEU A 440 -11.91 15.23 6.37
C LEU A 440 -13.41 14.99 6.18
N ASN A 441 -14.21 16.06 6.12
CA ASN A 441 -15.67 15.98 6.16
C ASN A 441 -16.30 15.94 4.76
N TYR A 442 -16.89 17.05 4.31
CA TYR A 442 -17.78 17.12 3.13
C TYR A 442 -17.17 17.82 1.91
N GLY A 443 -15.86 18.02 1.92
CA GLY A 443 -15.13 18.66 0.83
C GLY A 443 -15.08 20.18 0.90
N ILE A 444 -14.28 20.75 0.00
CA ILE A 444 -14.02 22.19 -0.09
C ILE A 444 -15.28 22.96 -0.50
N ASN A 445 -16.07 22.43 -1.44
CA ASN A 445 -17.28 23.09 -1.93
C ASN A 445 -18.25 23.38 -0.75
N ASP A 446 -18.62 22.34 0.00
CA ASP A 446 -19.55 22.45 1.13
C ASP A 446 -19.01 23.39 2.22
N THR A 447 -17.77 23.17 2.66
CA THR A 447 -17.17 23.91 3.79
C THR A 447 -16.96 25.42 3.51
N PHE A 448 -16.78 25.78 2.23
CA PHE A 448 -16.56 27.17 1.80
C PHE A 448 -17.80 27.80 1.13
N THR A 449 -18.95 27.12 1.19
CA THR A 449 -20.25 27.71 0.88
C THR A 449 -20.78 28.47 2.09
N ILE A 450 -21.45 29.60 1.85
CA ILE A 450 -22.15 30.37 2.88
C ILE A 450 -23.64 30.01 2.85
N SER A 451 -24.33 30.12 4.00
CA SER A 451 -25.76 29.87 4.08
C SER A 451 -26.55 31.19 4.24
N PRO A 452 -27.62 31.42 3.45
CA PRO A 452 -28.05 30.62 2.28
C PRO A 452 -27.07 30.74 1.11
N GLU A 453 -27.01 29.71 0.25
CA GLU A 453 -26.12 29.70 -0.91
C GLU A 453 -26.58 30.73 -1.97
N PRO A 454 -25.72 31.67 -2.39
CA PRO A 454 -26.03 32.61 -3.46
C PRO A 454 -25.92 31.95 -4.84
N THR A 455 -26.65 32.48 -5.83
CA THR A 455 -26.54 32.03 -7.23
C THR A 455 -25.14 32.29 -7.83
N ASP A 456 -24.52 33.40 -7.47
CA ASP A 456 -23.16 33.74 -7.90
C ASP A 456 -22.13 33.17 -6.93
N VAL A 457 -21.45 32.12 -7.37
CA VAL A 457 -20.41 31.43 -6.59
C VAL A 457 -19.00 31.99 -6.82
N THR A 458 -18.85 33.12 -7.53
CA THR A 458 -17.55 33.70 -7.90
C THR A 458 -16.60 33.85 -6.71
N ASN A 459 -17.14 34.15 -5.52
CA ASN A 459 -16.37 34.46 -4.32
C ASN A 459 -16.44 33.41 -3.19
N ILE A 460 -17.15 32.31 -3.39
CA ILE A 460 -17.32 31.22 -2.41
C ILE A 460 -16.85 29.88 -3.01
N GLN A 461 -16.96 28.77 -2.26
CA GLN A 461 -16.59 27.41 -2.71
C GLN A 461 -15.11 27.23 -3.11
N GLN A 462 -14.24 28.11 -2.66
CA GLN A 462 -12.80 28.10 -2.95
C GLN A 462 -12.03 28.66 -1.76
N THR A 463 -10.78 28.25 -1.59
CA THR A 463 -9.99 28.62 -0.41
C THR A 463 -9.36 30.00 -0.51
N LYS A 464 -8.99 30.45 -1.73
CA LYS A 464 -8.22 31.69 -1.98
C LYS A 464 -6.89 31.76 -1.20
N LEU A 465 -6.31 30.61 -0.88
CA LEU A 465 -5.00 30.48 -0.22
C LEU A 465 -3.89 30.28 -1.27
N PRO A 466 -2.61 30.49 -0.94
CA PRO A 466 -1.51 30.08 -1.80
C PRO A 466 -1.38 28.56 -1.87
N PHE A 467 -0.68 28.07 -2.90
CA PHE A 467 -0.22 26.68 -2.95
C PHE A 467 0.57 26.33 -1.68
N PRO A 468 0.32 25.15 -1.06
CA PRO A 468 -0.45 24.02 -1.56
C PRO A 468 -1.91 23.95 -1.13
N TYR A 469 -2.46 25.04 -0.58
CA TYR A 469 -3.82 25.11 -0.01
C TYR A 469 -4.83 25.77 -0.92
N ASP A 470 -4.47 26.02 -2.18
CA ASP A 470 -5.29 26.60 -3.22
C ASP A 470 -6.25 25.54 -3.81
N PHE A 471 -7.54 25.65 -3.49
CA PHE A 471 -8.58 24.79 -4.06
C PHE A 471 -9.67 25.64 -4.68
N ASP A 472 -10.01 25.30 -5.92
CA ASP A 472 -11.19 25.79 -6.63
C ASP A 472 -12.22 24.67 -6.73
N ALA A 473 -13.24 24.73 -5.88
CA ALA A 473 -14.35 23.79 -5.85
C ALA A 473 -15.67 24.45 -6.29
N ARG A 474 -15.62 25.58 -7.01
CA ARG A 474 -16.82 26.29 -7.46
C ARG A 474 -17.70 25.43 -8.34
N MET A 475 -18.99 25.42 -8.04
CA MET A 475 -20.05 24.76 -8.79
C MET A 475 -21.23 25.73 -8.91
N GLY A 476 -21.31 26.43 -10.03
CA GLY A 476 -22.39 27.39 -10.27
C GLY A 476 -22.74 27.49 -11.75
N ASP A 477 -23.94 27.98 -12.04
CA ASP A 477 -24.44 28.12 -13.42
C ASP A 477 -24.48 29.58 -13.88
N TYR A 478 -24.53 30.55 -12.94
CA TYR A 478 -24.61 31.99 -13.25
C TYR A 478 -23.72 32.83 -12.32
N PRO A 479 -22.43 33.06 -12.66
CA PRO A 479 -21.70 32.55 -13.83
C PRO A 479 -21.42 31.04 -13.80
N PHE A 480 -21.13 30.46 -14.96
CA PHE A 480 -20.82 29.03 -15.07
C PHE A 480 -19.42 28.73 -14.51
N PHE A 481 -19.36 27.90 -13.47
CA PHE A 481 -18.13 27.40 -12.85
C PHE A 481 -18.19 25.89 -12.65
N ARG A 482 -17.13 25.19 -13.05
CA ARG A 482 -16.83 23.80 -12.68
C ARG A 482 -15.35 23.72 -12.31
N GLY A 483 -15.02 24.14 -11.09
CA GLY A 483 -13.66 24.08 -10.57
C GLY A 483 -13.17 22.64 -10.46
N ASN A 484 -11.85 22.40 -10.49
CA ASN A 484 -11.30 21.03 -10.50
C ASN A 484 -11.75 20.18 -9.30
N TRP A 485 -12.12 20.83 -8.18
CA TRP A 485 -12.52 20.19 -6.93
C TRP A 485 -14.03 20.19 -6.69
N HIS A 486 -14.85 20.63 -7.65
CA HIS A 486 -16.30 20.76 -7.47
C HIS A 486 -17.01 19.44 -7.13
N ARG A 487 -16.39 18.29 -7.47
CA ARG A 487 -16.93 16.95 -7.18
C ARG A 487 -16.40 16.33 -5.89
N GLY A 488 -15.43 16.96 -5.21
CA GLY A 488 -14.78 16.41 -4.03
C GLY A 488 -15.73 16.37 -2.84
N ALA A 489 -15.94 15.18 -2.28
CA ALA A 489 -16.89 14.95 -1.19
C ALA A 489 -16.28 14.90 0.19
N GLY A 490 -14.95 14.96 0.30
CA GLY A 490 -14.24 14.64 1.53
C GLY A 490 -14.42 13.17 1.96
N ILE A 491 -13.66 12.74 2.97
CA ILE A 491 -13.64 11.33 3.37
C ILE A 491 -14.97 10.91 3.99
N ARG A 492 -15.50 11.69 4.95
CA ARG A 492 -16.75 11.35 5.63
C ARG A 492 -17.98 11.52 4.75
N GLY A 493 -17.96 12.48 3.83
CA GLY A 493 -18.99 12.63 2.80
C GLY A 493 -19.04 11.40 1.89
N ARG A 494 -17.88 10.89 1.43
CA ARG A 494 -17.82 9.62 0.68
C ARG A 494 -18.26 8.42 1.53
N ALA A 495 -17.99 8.42 2.83
CA ALA A 495 -18.42 7.37 3.75
C ALA A 495 -19.90 7.46 4.16
N TYR A 496 -20.62 8.50 3.73
CA TYR A 496 -22.01 8.77 4.11
C TYR A 496 -22.22 8.88 5.64
N THR A 497 -21.19 9.35 6.36
CA THR A 497 -21.22 9.53 7.81
C THR A 497 -21.35 11.00 8.20
N LYS A 498 -21.93 11.27 9.37
CA LYS A 498 -22.06 12.64 9.88
C LYS A 498 -20.69 13.29 10.06
N ALA A 499 -20.58 14.58 9.78
CA ALA A 499 -19.36 15.35 10.03
C ALA A 499 -18.94 15.28 11.51
N VAL A 500 -17.62 15.37 11.73
CA VAL A 500 -16.99 15.42 13.05
C VAL A 500 -16.19 16.71 13.21
N GLY A 501 -16.09 17.17 14.47
CA GLY A 501 -15.52 18.46 14.80
C GLY A 501 -16.34 19.64 14.26
N ALA A 502 -15.73 20.82 14.28
CA ALA A 502 -16.29 22.05 13.74
C ALA A 502 -15.20 22.92 13.09
N VAL A 503 -15.62 23.77 12.15
CA VAL A 503 -14.73 24.82 11.63
C VAL A 503 -14.35 25.76 12.77
N GLY A 504 -13.04 25.87 13.03
CA GLY A 504 -12.50 26.67 14.13
C GLY A 504 -12.02 25.85 15.32
N ASP A 505 -12.19 24.52 15.31
CA ASP A 505 -11.55 23.63 16.27
C ASP A 505 -10.04 23.82 16.28
N ASP A 506 -9.44 23.59 17.45
CA ASP A 506 -7.99 23.64 17.59
C ASP A 506 -7.30 22.48 16.85
N MET A 507 -5.99 22.63 16.68
CA MET A 507 -5.17 21.69 15.93
C MET A 507 -5.19 20.27 16.53
N ILE A 508 -5.24 20.11 17.86
CA ILE A 508 -5.23 18.79 18.50
C ILE A 508 -6.59 18.12 18.35
N THR A 509 -7.68 18.87 18.52
CA THR A 509 -9.05 18.36 18.30
C THR A 509 -9.23 17.88 16.86
N THR A 510 -8.87 18.72 15.88
CA THR A 510 -8.93 18.36 14.46
C THR A 510 -8.06 17.13 14.14
N GLU A 511 -6.85 17.05 14.71
CA GLU A 511 -5.98 15.89 14.51
C GLU A 511 -6.56 14.61 15.09
N ASN A 512 -7.20 14.66 16.27
CA ASN A 512 -7.85 13.48 16.83
C ASN A 512 -8.94 12.94 15.89
N HIS A 513 -9.73 13.83 15.28
CA HIS A 513 -10.73 13.44 14.29
C HIS A 513 -10.11 12.85 13.02
N ILE A 514 -9.01 13.42 12.52
CA ILE A 514 -8.29 12.88 11.36
C ILE A 514 -7.78 11.46 11.64
N ILE A 515 -7.14 11.24 12.80
CA ILE A 515 -6.57 9.94 13.15
C ILE A 515 -7.65 8.90 13.49
N GLU A 516 -8.82 9.32 13.97
CA GLU A 516 -9.98 8.43 14.09
C GLU A 516 -10.51 8.04 12.70
N GLU A 517 -10.58 8.98 11.77
CA GLU A 517 -10.98 8.70 10.39
C GLU A 517 -9.99 7.82 9.64
N ASP A 518 -8.68 7.98 9.88
CA ASP A 518 -7.64 7.04 9.40
C ASP A 518 -7.96 5.60 9.83
N ALA A 519 -8.40 5.41 11.08
CA ALA A 519 -8.79 4.08 11.55
C ALA A 519 -10.03 3.54 10.84
N LEU A 520 -11.05 4.38 10.60
CA LEU A 520 -12.29 3.96 9.96
C LEU A 520 -12.10 3.63 8.47
N GLU A 521 -11.31 4.45 7.77
CA GLU A 521 -11.13 4.41 6.32
C GLU A 521 -10.03 3.42 5.91
N LEU A 522 -8.87 3.47 6.57
CA LEU A 522 -7.65 2.75 6.18
C LEU A 522 -7.41 1.45 6.97
N ALA A 523 -8.37 1.02 7.79
CA ALA A 523 -8.25 -0.20 8.59
C ALA A 523 -7.70 -1.38 7.78
N TYR A 524 -6.68 -2.03 8.34
CA TYR A 524 -6.01 -3.22 7.83
C TYR A 524 -5.13 -3.01 6.58
N GLU A 525 -4.98 -1.77 6.11
CA GLU A 525 -4.18 -1.46 4.92
C GLU A 525 -2.68 -1.25 5.22
N GLY A 526 -2.22 -1.53 6.44
CA GLY A 526 -0.81 -1.51 6.81
C GLY A 526 -0.31 -0.12 7.24
N ASN A 527 -1.16 0.67 7.91
CA ASN A 527 -0.83 2.07 8.27
C ASN A 527 -0.99 2.37 9.76
N ARG A 528 -1.78 1.60 10.50
CA ARG A 528 -2.28 2.08 11.79
C ARG A 528 -1.17 2.35 12.82
N TRP A 529 -0.15 1.52 12.89
CA TRP A 529 0.98 1.70 13.80
C TRP A 529 1.78 2.97 13.48
N GLU A 530 2.08 3.21 12.20
CA GLU A 530 2.81 4.41 11.78
C GLU A 530 2.03 5.70 12.11
N ASP A 531 0.70 5.69 11.97
CA ASP A 531 -0.16 6.82 12.35
C ASP A 531 -0.01 7.17 13.83
N LEU A 532 -0.19 6.16 14.69
CA LEU A 532 -0.15 6.33 16.13
C LEU A 532 1.23 6.76 16.61
N VAL A 533 2.31 6.14 16.09
CA VAL A 533 3.67 6.50 16.47
C VAL A 533 4.00 7.93 16.05
N ARG A 534 3.71 8.30 14.80
CA ARG A 534 4.05 9.63 14.28
C ARG A 534 3.35 10.73 15.07
N VAL A 535 2.09 10.53 15.43
CA VAL A 535 1.33 11.47 16.25
C VAL A 535 1.87 11.52 17.68
N ALA A 536 2.07 10.37 18.33
CA ALA A 536 2.54 10.31 19.70
C ALA A 536 3.95 10.92 19.86
N LEU A 537 4.89 10.64 18.95
CA LEU A 537 6.23 11.25 18.96
C LEU A 537 6.15 12.77 18.81
N ARG A 538 5.39 13.26 17.82
CA ARG A 538 5.26 14.69 17.54
C ARG A 538 4.59 15.47 18.65
N ARG A 539 3.60 14.87 19.32
CA ARG A 539 2.95 15.47 20.50
C ARG A 539 3.82 15.35 21.75
N ASN A 540 4.88 14.55 21.71
CA ASN A 540 5.63 14.09 22.88
C ASN A 540 4.67 13.51 23.95
N ASP A 541 3.70 12.72 23.49
CA ASP A 541 2.63 12.14 24.31
C ASP A 541 2.54 10.62 24.07
N PRO A 542 3.25 9.82 24.87
CA PRO A 542 3.17 8.37 24.79
C PRO A 542 1.78 7.78 25.08
N SER A 543 0.95 8.47 25.87
CA SER A 543 -0.38 7.93 26.23
C SER A 543 -1.32 7.87 25.03
N PHE A 544 -1.16 8.74 24.04
CA PHE A 544 -1.94 8.69 22.80
C PHE A 544 -1.89 7.33 22.10
N LEU A 545 -0.70 6.71 22.07
CA LEU A 545 -0.49 5.37 21.50
C LEU A 545 -0.81 4.27 22.52
N ALA A 546 -0.31 4.41 23.75
CA ALA A 546 -0.42 3.39 24.78
C ALA A 546 -1.89 3.10 25.17
N ASP A 547 -2.73 4.13 25.22
CA ASP A 547 -4.14 4.01 25.60
C ASP A 547 -4.96 3.24 24.56
N LYS A 548 -4.71 3.47 23.27
CA LYS A 548 -5.42 2.75 22.20
C LYS A 548 -5.13 1.25 22.22
N ILE A 549 -3.87 0.89 22.48
CA ILE A 549 -3.45 -0.52 22.59
C ILE A 549 -3.96 -1.13 23.90
N TYR A 550 -3.95 -0.38 24.99
CA TYR A 550 -4.59 -0.78 26.24
C TYR A 550 -6.08 -1.08 26.04
N ASP A 551 -6.82 -0.19 25.39
CA ASP A 551 -8.26 -0.34 25.18
C ASP A 551 -8.57 -1.58 24.34
N LYS A 552 -7.80 -1.83 23.27
CA LYS A 552 -7.87 -3.09 22.49
C LYS A 552 -7.75 -4.30 23.40
N LEU A 553 -6.64 -4.40 24.13
CA LEU A 553 -6.33 -5.57 24.95
C LEU A 553 -7.33 -5.73 26.11
N SER A 554 -7.73 -4.63 26.74
CA SER A 554 -8.67 -4.63 27.86
C SER A 554 -10.06 -5.10 27.44
N LYS A 555 -10.58 -4.63 26.29
CA LYS A 555 -11.89 -5.08 25.76
C LYS A 555 -11.90 -6.57 25.39
N GLU A 556 -10.73 -7.12 25.08
CA GLU A 556 -10.55 -8.54 24.78
C GLU A 556 -10.30 -9.40 26.04
N GLY A 557 -10.35 -8.78 27.24
CA GLY A 557 -10.10 -9.47 28.50
C GLY A 557 -8.65 -9.93 28.68
N ASN A 558 -7.69 -9.33 27.95
CA ASN A 558 -6.29 -9.69 28.05
C ASN A 558 -5.70 -9.18 29.38
N GLY A 559 -5.31 -10.10 30.26
CA GLY A 559 -4.74 -9.79 31.57
C GLY A 559 -3.42 -9.00 31.56
N LYS A 560 -2.78 -8.85 30.40
CA LYS A 560 -1.55 -8.04 30.23
C LYS A 560 -1.81 -6.59 29.82
N ALA A 561 -3.06 -6.17 29.61
CA ALA A 561 -3.36 -4.82 29.09
C ALA A 561 -2.63 -3.71 29.86
N SER A 562 -2.71 -3.69 31.20
CA SER A 562 -2.05 -2.69 32.04
C SER A 562 -0.52 -2.75 32.00
N GLU A 563 0.06 -3.95 31.86
CA GLU A 563 1.50 -4.15 31.70
C GLU A 563 1.98 -3.56 30.37
N VAL A 564 1.27 -3.88 29.27
CA VAL A 564 1.56 -3.36 27.93
C VAL A 564 1.46 -1.85 27.91
N ARG A 565 0.39 -1.29 28.49
CA ARG A 565 0.25 0.17 28.61
C ARG A 565 1.45 0.79 29.32
N SER A 566 1.82 0.26 30.49
CA SER A 566 2.94 0.76 31.29
C SER A 566 4.26 0.69 30.52
N LYS A 567 4.47 -0.39 29.76
CA LYS A 567 5.64 -0.56 28.89
C LYS A 567 5.68 0.50 27.78
N LEU A 568 4.54 0.75 27.13
CA LEU A 568 4.41 1.70 26.03
C LEU A 568 4.43 3.17 26.47
N MET A 569 4.36 3.48 27.76
CA MET A 569 4.62 4.84 28.23
C MET A 569 6.09 5.27 28.02
N ASN A 570 7.00 4.32 27.78
CA ASN A 570 8.39 4.60 27.42
C ASN A 570 8.63 4.35 25.93
N VAL A 571 8.99 5.41 25.20
CA VAL A 571 9.25 5.39 23.74
C VAL A 571 10.32 4.38 23.34
N ASN A 572 11.30 4.09 24.20
CA ASN A 572 12.34 3.09 23.89
C ASN A 572 11.77 1.67 23.73
N ASN A 573 10.59 1.39 24.27
CA ASN A 573 9.91 0.11 24.14
C ASN A 573 9.03 0.00 22.87
N TRP A 574 8.99 1.05 22.04
CA TRP A 574 8.19 1.06 20.81
C TRP A 574 8.89 0.41 19.63
N TYR A 575 10.16 0.04 19.79
CA TYR A 575 10.96 -0.53 18.72
C TYR A 575 11.10 -2.04 18.88
N LEU A 576 11.05 -2.75 17.76
CA LEU A 576 11.29 -4.18 17.69
C LEU A 576 12.77 -4.48 17.95
N PRO A 577 13.08 -5.64 18.53
CA PRO A 577 14.47 -6.07 18.67
C PRO A 577 15.10 -6.22 17.28
N PHE A 578 16.22 -5.54 17.04
CA PHE A 578 17.02 -5.74 15.84
C PHE A 578 17.88 -7.00 15.99
N THR A 579 17.27 -8.17 15.82
CA THR A 579 17.92 -9.48 15.90
C THR A 579 17.90 -10.15 14.52
N TRP A 580 19.08 -10.58 14.06
CA TRP A 580 19.31 -11.06 12.70
C TRP A 580 19.01 -12.54 12.51
#